data_AF-A0A643FRP5-F1
#
_entry.id   AF-A0A643FRP5-F1
#
_cell.length_a   1.000
_cell.length_b   1.000
_cell.length_c   1.000
_cell.angle_alpha   90.00
_cell.angle_beta   90.00
_cell.angle_gamma   90.00
#
_symmetry.space_group_name_H-M   'P 1'
#
loop_
_entity.id
_entity.type
_entity.pdbx_description
1 polymer ?
#
loop_
_entity_poly.entity_id
_entity_poly.type
_entity_poly.pdbx_seq_one_letter_code
_entity_poly.pdbx_strand_id
1 'polypeptide(L)' 'MAQTLDAFIAELRSDVERFEQAYRARVVEKPDQYPLSLPDGQEGLWFEFFLDFVTNDNV' A
#
# COMPACT_ATOMS: atom_id res chain seq x y z
N MET A 1 -10.62 23.63 10.26
CA MET A 1 -9.14 23.64 10.36
C MET A 1 -8.60 23.12 9.04
N ALA A 2 -7.65 23.81 8.43
CA ALA A 2 -6.98 23.30 7.22
C ALA A 2 -5.89 22.30 7.63
N GLN A 3 -5.77 21.19 6.90
CA GLN A 3 -4.66 20.25 7.08
C GLN A 3 -3.36 20.91 6.62
N THR A 4 -2.27 20.72 7.37
CA THR A 4 -0.93 21.17 6.94
C THR A 4 -0.28 20.11 6.06
N LEU A 5 0.69 20.52 5.23
CA LEU A 5 1.47 19.57 4.44
C LEU A 5 2.15 18.52 5.32
N ASP A 6 2.70 18.91 6.48
CA ASP A 6 3.36 17.97 7.40
C ASP A 6 2.38 16.93 7.96
N ALA A 7 1.15 17.33 8.29
CA ALA A 7 0.12 16.41 8.75
C ALA A 7 -0.27 15.42 7.64
N PHE A 8 -0.46 15.91 6.41
CA PHE A 8 -0.74 15.08 5.24
C PHE A 8 0.39 14.07 4.96
N ILE A 9 1.65 14.51 5.02
CA ILE A 9 2.81 13.63 4.83
C ILE A 9 2.92 12.59 5.96
N ALA A 10 2.61 12.97 7.19
CA ALA A 10 2.59 12.03 8.32
C ALA A 10 1.51 10.94 8.15
N GLU A 11 0.32 11.30 7.67
CA GLU A 11 -0.76 10.36 7.34
C GLU A 11 -0.33 9.39 6.23
N LEU A 12 0.18 9.92 5.11
CA LEU A 12 0.66 9.08 4.00
C LEU A 12 1.74 8.08 4.42
N ARG A 13 2.67 8.48 5.30
CA ARG A 13 3.68 7.57 5.84
C ARG A 13 3.04 6.43 6.64
N SER A 14 2.06 6.75 7.48
CA SER A 14 1.33 5.75 8.24
C SER A 14 0.59 4.77 7.31
N ASP A 15 -0.02 5.25 6.23
CA ASP A 15 -0.73 4.40 5.28
C ASP A 15 0.23 3.46 4.54
N VAL A 16 1.42 3.95 4.15
CA VAL A 16 2.47 3.11 3.53
C VAL A 16 2.95 2.01 4.49
N GLU A 17 3.13 2.34 5.78
CA GLU A 17 3.51 1.35 6.79
C GLU A 17 2.43 0.28 7.00
N ARG A 18 1.15 0.68 7.01
CA ARG A 18 0.01 -0.26 7.10
C ARG A 18 -0.09 -1.14 5.85
N PHE A 19 0.10 -0.54 4.67
CA PHE A 19 0.14 -1.28 3.42
C PHE A 19 1.23 -2.36 3.44
N GLU A 20 2.45 -2.03 3.88
CA GLU A 20 3.52 -3.03 3.97
C GLU A 20 3.11 -4.21 4.87
N GLN A 21 2.58 -3.91 6.07
CA GLN A 21 2.16 -4.94 7.01
C GLN A 21 1.04 -5.83 6.44
N ALA A 22 0.02 -5.21 5.85
CA ALA A 22 -1.11 -5.92 5.25
C ALA A 22 -0.67 -6.75 4.04
N TYR A 23 0.16 -6.18 3.16
CA TYR A 23 0.67 -6.88 1.98
C TYR A 23 1.50 -8.09 2.39
N ARG A 24 2.42 -7.94 3.36
CA ARG A 24 3.22 -9.06 3.90
C ARG A 24 2.36 -10.14 4.55
N ALA A 25 1.29 -9.78 5.24
CA ALA A 25 0.35 -10.76 5.79
C ALA A 25 -0.32 -11.57 4.66
N ARG A 26 -0.75 -10.90 3.59
CA ARG A 26 -1.35 -11.56 2.42
C ARG A 26 -0.35 -12.39 1.62
N VAL A 27 0.94 -12.04 1.60
CA VAL A 27 2.01 -12.88 1.03
C VAL A 27 2.07 -14.25 1.72
N VAL A 28 1.89 -14.31 3.04
CA VAL A 28 1.88 -15.58 3.78
C VAL A 28 0.67 -16.45 3.40
N GLU A 29 -0.48 -15.82 3.17
CA GLU A 29 -1.72 -16.53 2.84
C GLU A 29 -1.81 -16.93 1.35
N LYS A 30 -1.32 -16.07 0.45
CA LYS A 30 -1.46 -16.19 -1.00
C LYS A 30 -0.20 -15.67 -1.72
N PRO A 31 0.93 -16.37 -1.61
CA PRO A 31 2.22 -15.90 -2.15
C PRO A 31 2.19 -15.66 -3.67
N ASP A 32 1.39 -16.44 -4.41
CA ASP A 32 1.28 -16.29 -5.88
C ASP A 32 0.50 -15.03 -6.30
N GLN A 33 -0.34 -14.47 -5.42
CA GLN A 33 -1.15 -13.27 -5.70
C GLN A 33 -0.50 -11.98 -5.15
N TYR A 34 0.46 -12.11 -4.25
CA TYR A 34 1.14 -11.00 -3.60
C TYR A 34 2.65 -11.15 -3.80
N PRO A 35 3.16 -10.90 -5.01
CA PRO A 35 4.59 -11.02 -5.28
C PRO A 35 5.38 -9.97 -4.48
N LEU A 36 6.54 -10.37 -3.94
CA LEU A 36 7.48 -9.46 -3.27
C LEU A 36 8.44 -8.76 -4.25
N SER A 37 8.37 -9.10 -5.53
CA SER A 37 9.16 -8.50 -6.60
C SER A 37 8.30 -8.44 -7.85
N LEU A 38 8.34 -7.30 -8.54
CA LEU A 38 7.67 -7.14 -9.82
C LEU A 38 8.67 -7.30 -10.97
N PRO A 39 8.23 -7.77 -12.15
CA PRO A 39 9.05 -7.71 -13.35
C PRO A 39 9.34 -6.27 -13.77
N ASP A 40 10.46 -6.06 -14.45
CA ASP A 40 10.84 -4.76 -15.00
C ASP A 40 9.72 -4.16 -15.87
N GLY A 41 9.49 -2.85 -15.74
CA GLY A 41 8.45 -2.13 -16.46
C GLY A 41 7.04 -2.29 -15.88
N GLN A 42 6.89 -2.96 -14.73
CA GLN A 42 5.63 -3.10 -13.99
C GLN A 42 5.66 -2.38 -12.64
N GLU A 43 6.62 -1.50 -12.39
CA GLU A 43 6.79 -0.80 -11.11
C GLU A 43 5.55 0.02 -10.72
N GLY A 44 4.75 0.45 -11.71
CA GLY A 44 3.47 1.14 -11.51
C GLY A 44 2.43 0.31 -10.75
N LEU A 45 2.51 -1.04 -10.78
CA LEU A 45 1.56 -1.90 -10.06
C LEU A 45 1.69 -1.74 -8.54
N TRP A 46 2.85 -1.33 -8.01
CA TRP A 46 2.97 -1.04 -6.58
C TRP A 46 2.01 0.07 -6.14
N PHE A 47 1.84 1.08 -6.98
CA PHE A 47 0.92 2.17 -6.70
C PHE A 47 -0.54 1.70 -6.84
N GLU A 48 -0.84 0.86 -7.82
CA GLU A 48 -2.18 0.25 -7.97
C GLU A 48 -2.56 -0.60 -6.76
N PHE A 49 -1.63 -1.44 -6.25
CA PHE A 49 -1.86 -2.24 -5.04
C PHE A 49 -2.05 -1.37 -3.80
N PHE A 50 -1.27 -0.29 -3.68
CA PHE A 50 -1.44 0.66 -2.58
C PHE A 50 -2.79 1.37 -2.65
N LEU A 51 -3.21 1.82 -3.84
CA LEU A 51 -4.52 2.43 -4.06
C LEU A 51 -5.67 1.47 -3.74
N ASP A 52 -5.57 0.21 -4.19
CA ASP A 52 -6.56 -0.82 -3.87
C ASP A 52 -6.65 -1.03 -2.35
N PHE A 53 -5.52 -1.09 -1.65
CA PHE A 53 -5.48 -1.20 -0.20
C PHE A 53 -6.20 -0.03 0.50
N VAL A 54 -5.84 1.22 0.19
CA VAL A 54 -6.43 2.39 0.87
C VAL A 54 -7.90 2.62 0.49
N THR A 55 -8.35 2.13 -0.66
CA THR A 55 -9.76 2.25 -1.09
C THR A 55 -10.64 1.12 -0.59
N ASN A 56 -10.10 -0.10 -0.42
CA ASN A 56 -10.83 -1.27 0.10
C ASN A 56 -10.87 -1.36 1.64
N ASP A 57 -10.07 -0.60 2.39
CA ASP A 57 -10.12 -0.55 3.87
C ASP A 57 -11.41 0.13 4.42
N ASN A 58 -12.33 0.56 3.55
CA ASN A 58 -13.62 1.16 3.87
C ASN A 58 -14.82 0.18 3.90
N VAL A 59 -14.60 -1.15 3.97
CA VAL A 59 -15.67 -2.16 4.06
C VAL A 59 -15.47 -3.14 5.21
#